data_AF-A0A072N8H7-F1
#
_entry.id   AF-A0A072N8H7-F1
#
_cell.length_a   1.000
_cell.length_b   1.000
_cell.length_c   1.000
_cell.angle_alpha   90.00
_cell.angle_beta   90.00
_cell.angle_gamma   90.00
#
_symmetry.space_group_name_H-M   'P 1'
#
loop_
_entity.id
_entity.type
_entity.pdbx_description
1 polymer ?
#
loop_
_entity_poly.entity_id
_entity_poly.type
_entity_poly.pdbx_seq_one_letter_code
_entity_poly.pdbx_strand_id
1 'polypeptide(L)'
;MLTLAWTRLPGGERLMLLPLSVSSLVLGGLVAFLGRLEREHRPVADATAQALVLQGAVAAAALAFGWDLQRALTVAVGLGLVVTGNATARARPGLWFGFRTRWALLSERSWYATQREAARAVVTLGLVYAAFAALTPAPLLVPWVLPVGMLLLLLPVLVSLHRLSYREYLADPERRPAVAGARRHLPALSGPERVLLGVAVGMPLLSLVGVLLALPSLPEQVPLHFNAAGEADRFGPKTELLTLPLLGLGLTALLWASSRFGSATLAQRHVTWVMAALGGAFVAPLPLGVTGAMHVTLGAAHVLMLAVLALAFALPGPDGRRRVRAARVCGGLALLLVPLLVLLPPRGAEAVGGLLLVFGGLLFLAPMFVFGVPMNAGWRGRTPEA
;
A
#
# COMPACT_ATOMS: atom_id res chain seq x y z
N MET A 1 28.54 8.93 7.40
CA MET A 1 28.35 8.25 6.10
C MET A 1 27.74 9.17 5.04
N LEU A 2 26.62 9.86 5.30
CA LEU A 2 26.00 10.84 4.38
C LEU A 2 26.95 11.96 3.90
N THR A 3 27.85 12.44 4.78
CA THR A 3 28.82 13.51 4.46
C THR A 3 29.94 13.10 3.51
N LEU A 4 30.31 11.81 3.47
CA LEU A 4 31.46 11.32 2.70
C LEU A 4 31.12 10.98 1.24
N ALA A 5 29.84 10.79 0.91
CA ALA A 5 29.38 10.44 -0.45
C ALA A 5 28.61 11.58 -1.15
N TRP A 6 28.30 12.68 -0.43
CA TRP A 6 27.47 13.79 -0.90
C TRP A 6 27.98 14.46 -2.18
N THR A 7 29.30 14.50 -2.38
CA THR A 7 29.92 15.20 -3.51
C THR A 7 29.91 14.40 -4.82
N ARG A 8 29.58 13.10 -4.78
CA ARG A 8 29.69 12.19 -5.93
C ARG A 8 28.41 11.96 -6.73
N LEU A 9 27.29 12.52 -6.28
CA LEU A 9 25.97 12.34 -6.93
C LEU A 9 25.67 13.45 -7.94
N PRO A 10 24.95 13.16 -9.04
CA PRO A 10 24.26 14.18 -9.82
C PRO A 10 23.37 15.04 -8.90
N GLY A 11 23.28 16.35 -9.15
CA GLY A 11 22.55 17.29 -8.27
C GLY A 11 21.09 16.90 -8.01
N GLY A 12 20.41 16.33 -9.02
CA GLY A 12 19.00 15.90 -8.92
C GLY A 12 18.77 14.73 -7.96
N GLU A 13 19.69 13.76 -7.89
CA GLU A 13 19.53 12.58 -7.01
C GLU A 13 19.73 12.92 -5.52
N ARG A 14 20.61 13.90 -5.22
CA ARG A 14 20.84 14.40 -3.84
C ARG A 14 19.59 15.03 -3.26
N LEU A 15 18.88 15.82 -4.07
CA LEU A 15 17.64 16.48 -3.70
C LEU A 15 16.49 15.50 -3.47
N MET A 16 16.56 14.29 -4.00
CA MET A 16 15.51 13.26 -3.90
C MET A 16 15.72 12.33 -2.71
N LEU A 17 16.97 11.94 -2.44
CA LEU A 17 17.31 11.03 -1.34
C LEU A 17 17.14 11.67 0.04
N LEU A 18 17.42 12.98 0.16
CA LEU A 18 17.36 13.66 1.46
C LEU A 18 15.93 13.77 1.98
N PRO A 19 14.92 14.26 1.22
CA PRO A 19 13.55 14.33 1.69
C PRO A 19 12.90 12.95 1.87
N LEU A 20 13.19 11.97 1.00
CA LEU A 20 12.68 10.60 1.15
C LEU A 20 13.24 9.92 2.40
N SER A 21 14.54 10.08 2.67
CA SER A 21 15.17 9.53 3.88
C SER A 21 14.68 10.25 5.14
N VAL A 22 14.59 11.58 5.12
CA VAL A 22 14.10 12.37 6.25
C VAL A 22 12.62 12.07 6.52
N SER A 23 11.77 12.01 5.51
CA SER A 23 10.35 11.66 5.68
C SER A 23 10.17 10.24 6.20
N SER A 24 10.96 9.27 5.71
CA SER A 24 10.92 7.89 6.22
C SER A 24 11.37 7.80 7.68
N LEU A 25 12.40 8.56 8.08
CA LEU A 25 12.86 8.65 9.47
C LEU A 25 11.82 9.32 10.38
N VAL A 26 11.23 10.43 9.93
CA VAL A 26 10.18 11.16 10.68
C VAL A 26 8.93 10.29 10.83
N LEU A 27 8.48 9.65 9.76
CA LEU A 27 7.33 8.75 9.80
C LEU A 27 7.61 7.51 10.66
N GLY A 28 8.81 6.92 10.56
CA GLY A 28 9.24 5.83 11.42
C GLY A 28 9.23 6.24 12.90
N GLY A 29 9.76 7.43 13.23
CA GLY A 29 9.73 8.00 14.57
C GLY A 29 8.31 8.23 15.08
N LEU A 30 7.43 8.77 14.24
CA LEU A 30 6.02 8.97 14.56
C LEU A 30 5.30 7.65 14.80
N VAL A 31 5.49 6.65 13.96
CA VAL A 31 4.88 5.32 14.12
C VAL A 31 5.37 4.64 15.40
N ALA A 32 6.67 4.72 15.73
CA ALA A 32 7.21 4.22 16.99
C ALA A 32 6.66 4.98 18.21
N PHE A 33 6.44 6.29 18.08
CA PHE A 33 5.80 7.09 19.13
C PHE A 33 4.34 6.68 19.34
N LEU A 34 3.54 6.61 18.27
CA LEU A 34 2.14 6.19 18.33
C LEU A 34 2.00 4.75 18.85
N GLY A 35 2.91 3.85 18.44
CA GLY A 35 2.97 2.47 18.95
C GLY A 35 3.22 2.36 20.45
N ARG A 36 3.87 3.34 21.07
CA ARG A 36 4.05 3.38 22.54
C ARG A 36 2.75 3.69 23.27
N LEU A 37 1.81 4.38 22.63
CA LEU A 37 0.50 4.69 23.21
C LEU A 37 -0.40 3.45 23.26
N GLU A 38 -0.14 2.44 22.42
CA GLU A 38 -0.92 1.20 22.36
C GLU A 38 -0.05 -0.04 22.62
N ARG A 39 -0.05 -0.51 23.87
CA ARG A 39 0.77 -1.68 24.30
C ARG A 39 0.53 -2.93 23.45
N GLU A 40 -0.66 -3.11 22.90
CA GLU A 40 -1.04 -4.32 22.16
C GLU A 40 -0.47 -4.35 20.73
N HIS A 41 -0.23 -3.19 20.10
CA HIS A 41 0.30 -3.10 18.72
C HIS A 41 1.77 -2.69 18.68
N ARG A 42 2.38 -2.45 19.85
CA ARG A 42 3.78 -2.04 19.96
C ARG A 42 4.75 -2.88 19.13
N PRO A 43 4.72 -4.24 19.13
CA PRO A 43 5.66 -5.03 18.33
C PRO A 43 5.55 -4.77 16.82
N VAL A 44 4.35 -4.45 16.35
CA VAL A 44 4.03 -4.18 14.95
C VAL A 44 4.47 -2.76 14.57
N ALA A 45 4.15 -1.79 15.42
CA ALA A 45 4.55 -0.41 15.24
C ALA A 45 6.08 -0.25 15.26
N ASP A 46 6.76 -0.91 16.21
CA ASP A 46 8.22 -0.92 16.31
C ASP A 46 8.85 -1.52 15.04
N ALA A 47 8.29 -2.60 14.51
CA ALA A 47 8.78 -3.21 13.27
C ALA A 47 8.52 -2.35 12.03
N THR A 48 7.37 -1.68 11.97
CA THR A 48 7.06 -0.74 10.88
C THR A 48 8.02 0.45 10.92
N ALA A 49 8.28 0.98 12.12
CA ALA A 49 9.25 2.05 12.33
C ALA A 49 10.67 1.61 11.93
N GLN A 50 11.10 0.42 12.35
CA GLN A 50 12.38 -0.16 11.98
C GLN A 50 12.50 -0.35 10.46
N ALA A 51 11.45 -0.80 9.78
CA ALA A 51 11.44 -0.95 8.32
C ALA A 51 11.61 0.40 7.60
N LEU A 52 10.93 1.45 8.07
CA LEU A 52 11.05 2.81 7.52
C LEU A 52 12.44 3.42 7.76
N VAL A 53 13.00 3.22 8.96
CA VAL A 53 14.36 3.65 9.28
C VAL A 53 15.38 2.90 8.43
N LEU A 54 15.22 1.59 8.26
CA LEU A 54 16.08 0.76 7.43
C LEU A 54 16.01 1.18 5.96
N GLN A 55 14.82 1.52 5.47
CA GLN A 55 14.65 2.06 4.12
C GLN A 55 15.43 3.37 3.93
N GLY A 56 15.35 4.31 4.88
CA GLY A 56 16.16 5.53 4.86
C GLY A 56 17.67 5.27 4.94
N ALA A 57 18.08 4.28 5.74
CA ALA A 57 19.49 3.89 5.87
C ALA A 57 20.03 3.23 4.60
N VAL A 58 19.27 2.34 3.95
CA VAL A 58 19.66 1.69 2.68
C VAL A 58 19.72 2.71 1.55
N ALA A 59 18.76 3.64 1.49
CA ALA A 59 18.80 4.75 0.55
C ALA A 59 20.06 5.63 0.74
N ALA A 60 20.47 5.88 1.99
CA ALA A 60 21.72 6.57 2.29
C ALA A 60 22.98 5.73 2.00
N ALA A 61 22.92 4.40 2.18
CA ALA A 61 24.03 3.48 1.94
C ALA A 61 24.26 3.22 0.44
N ALA A 62 23.23 3.31 -0.39
CA ALA A 62 23.33 3.27 -1.85
C ALA A 62 24.42 4.21 -2.39
N LEU A 63 24.59 5.35 -1.72
CA LEU A 63 25.59 6.37 -2.01
C LEU A 63 27.04 5.90 -1.81
N ALA A 64 27.26 4.96 -0.88
CA ALA A 64 28.58 4.39 -0.61
C ALA A 64 28.95 3.27 -1.59
N PHE A 65 27.95 2.56 -2.14
CA PHE A 65 28.14 1.41 -3.02
C PHE A 65 27.95 1.71 -4.52
N GLY A 66 27.65 2.97 -4.88
CA GLY A 66 27.38 3.35 -6.28
C GLY A 66 26.12 2.69 -6.84
N TRP A 67 25.15 2.35 -5.98
CA TRP A 67 23.87 1.78 -6.41
C TRP A 67 22.95 2.88 -6.92
N ASP A 68 22.26 2.59 -8.02
CA ASP A 68 21.13 3.40 -8.47
C ASP A 68 20.00 3.39 -7.41
N LEU A 69 19.19 4.46 -7.41
CA LEU A 69 18.09 4.65 -6.46
C LEU A 69 17.10 3.47 -6.48
N GLN A 70 16.81 2.93 -7.67
CA GLN A 70 15.84 1.87 -7.84
C GLN A 70 16.30 0.57 -7.16
N ARG A 71 17.59 0.20 -7.30
CA ARG A 71 18.20 -0.93 -6.61
C ARG A 71 18.15 -0.74 -5.10
N ALA A 72 18.51 0.44 -4.62
CA ALA A 72 18.48 0.76 -3.19
C ALA A 72 17.08 0.59 -2.60
N LEU A 73 16.06 1.13 -3.25
CA LEU A 73 14.66 0.98 -2.84
C LEU A 73 14.20 -0.48 -2.90
N THR A 74 14.63 -1.24 -3.91
CA THR A 74 14.28 -2.65 -4.05
C THR A 74 14.88 -3.50 -2.93
N VAL A 75 16.15 -3.28 -2.59
CA VAL A 75 16.80 -3.93 -1.44
C VAL A 75 16.13 -3.53 -0.13
N ALA A 76 15.80 -2.25 0.04
CA ALA A 76 15.09 -1.75 1.22
C ALA A 76 13.72 -2.43 1.41
N VAL A 77 12.97 -2.66 0.33
CA VAL A 77 11.70 -3.41 0.38
C VAL A 77 11.92 -4.83 0.91
N GLY A 78 12.93 -5.55 0.40
CA GLY A 78 13.24 -6.90 0.87
C GLY A 78 13.61 -6.94 2.35
N LEU A 79 14.44 -6.00 2.81
CA LEU A 79 14.79 -5.90 4.23
C LEU A 79 13.61 -5.44 5.10
N GLY A 80 12.73 -4.59 4.58
CA GLY A 80 11.47 -4.22 5.23
C GLY A 80 10.55 -5.43 5.45
N LEU A 81 10.50 -6.36 4.49
CA LEU A 81 9.81 -7.65 4.65
C LEU A 81 10.44 -8.49 5.76
N VAL A 82 11.77 -8.51 5.91
CA VAL A 82 12.43 -9.22 7.02
C VAL A 82 11.98 -8.68 8.37
N VAL A 83 12.02 -7.35 8.53
CA VAL A 83 11.67 -6.69 9.80
C VAL A 83 10.19 -6.91 10.14
N THR A 84 9.30 -6.66 9.18
CA THR A 84 7.85 -6.82 9.38
C THR A 84 7.43 -8.29 9.51
N GLY A 85 8.08 -9.20 8.78
CA GLY A 85 7.91 -10.65 8.89
C GLY A 85 8.24 -11.16 10.28
N ASN A 86 9.37 -10.74 10.86
CA ASN A 86 9.73 -11.12 12.24
C ASN A 86 8.68 -10.67 13.28
N ALA A 87 8.07 -9.50 13.09
CA ALA A 87 7.00 -9.03 13.97
C ALA A 87 5.67 -9.77 13.80
N THR A 88 5.45 -10.40 12.64
CA THR A 88 4.23 -11.13 12.32
C THR A 88 3.95 -12.26 13.30
N ALA A 89 4.95 -13.01 13.76
CA ALA A 89 4.77 -14.08 14.74
C ALA A 89 4.25 -13.58 16.11
N ARG A 90 4.45 -12.31 16.42
CA ARG A 90 4.01 -11.64 17.66
C ARG A 90 2.68 -10.90 17.48
N ALA A 91 2.08 -10.98 16.28
CA ALA A 91 0.82 -10.32 15.98
C ALA A 91 -0.34 -10.95 16.76
N ARG A 92 -1.01 -10.15 17.58
CA ARG A 92 -2.29 -10.54 18.19
C ARG A 92 -3.41 -10.58 17.14
N PRO A 93 -4.44 -11.41 17.34
CA PRO A 93 -5.63 -11.42 16.51
C PRO A 93 -6.22 -10.03 16.27
N GLY A 94 -6.23 -9.61 15.01
CA GLY A 94 -6.70 -8.29 14.63
C GLY A 94 -6.98 -8.18 13.14
N LEU A 95 -7.65 -7.08 12.76
CA LEU A 95 -8.05 -6.86 11.37
C LEU A 95 -7.02 -6.11 10.54
N TRP A 96 -5.88 -5.72 11.14
CA TRP A 96 -4.93 -4.79 10.52
C TRP A 96 -3.57 -5.40 10.20
N PHE A 97 -3.02 -6.18 11.13
CA PHE A 97 -1.70 -6.74 10.97
C PHE A 97 -1.72 -8.26 10.90
N GLY A 98 -0.71 -8.83 10.22
CA GLY A 98 -0.58 -10.26 10.02
C GLY A 98 -1.39 -10.83 8.84
N PHE A 99 -1.25 -12.14 8.64
CA PHE A 99 -1.85 -12.88 7.55
C PHE A 99 -3.30 -13.26 7.85
N ARG A 100 -4.22 -12.44 7.33
CA ARG A 100 -5.65 -12.48 7.61
C ARG A 100 -6.39 -13.33 6.58
N THR A 101 -6.17 -14.63 6.62
CA THR A 101 -7.03 -15.56 5.88
C THR A 101 -8.36 -15.70 6.61
N ARG A 102 -9.45 -16.04 5.89
CA ARG A 102 -10.76 -16.24 6.52
C ARG A 102 -10.71 -17.25 7.66
N TRP A 103 -9.89 -18.29 7.55
CA TRP A 103 -9.76 -19.38 8.52
C TRP A 103 -8.99 -18.93 9.76
N ALA A 104 -7.92 -18.15 9.57
CA ALA A 104 -7.17 -17.53 10.65
C ALA A 104 -8.02 -16.57 11.50
N LEU A 105 -9.02 -15.93 10.90
CA LEU A 105 -9.94 -15.05 11.64
C LEU A 105 -11.07 -15.82 12.37
N LEU A 106 -11.39 -17.03 11.91
CA LEU A 106 -12.44 -17.88 12.46
C LEU A 106 -11.95 -18.86 13.55
N SER A 107 -10.64 -18.97 13.75
CA SER A 107 -10.04 -19.82 14.79
C SER A 107 -8.79 -19.15 15.34
N GLU A 108 -8.73 -18.93 16.65
CA GLU A 108 -7.56 -18.40 17.34
C GLU A 108 -6.35 -19.34 17.20
N ARG A 109 -6.57 -20.66 17.24
CA ARG A 109 -5.53 -21.65 16.93
C ARG A 109 -4.97 -21.45 15.51
N SER A 110 -5.85 -21.34 14.52
CA SER A 110 -5.48 -21.10 13.12
C SER A 110 -4.74 -19.77 12.97
N TRP A 111 -5.15 -18.71 13.69
CA TRP A 111 -4.44 -17.43 13.72
C TRP A 111 -2.97 -17.62 14.07
N TYR A 112 -2.68 -18.12 15.28
CA TYR A 112 -1.30 -18.19 15.76
C TYR A 112 -0.43 -19.13 14.93
N ALA A 113 -0.99 -20.26 14.45
CA ALA A 113 -0.26 -21.14 13.55
C ALA A 113 0.10 -20.46 12.23
N THR A 114 -0.85 -19.73 11.64
CA THR A 114 -0.64 -18.98 10.39
C THR A 114 0.40 -17.88 10.59
N GLN A 115 0.33 -17.11 11.67
CA GLN A 115 1.28 -16.02 11.92
C GLN A 115 2.72 -16.52 12.15
N ARG A 116 2.90 -17.66 12.82
CA ARG A 116 4.23 -18.26 13.03
C ARG A 116 4.88 -18.70 11.72
N GLU A 117 4.15 -19.40 10.87
CA GLU A 117 4.69 -19.82 9.57
C GLU A 117 4.85 -18.64 8.61
N ALA A 118 3.93 -17.68 8.66
CA ALA A 118 4.05 -16.44 7.91
C ALA A 118 5.33 -15.67 8.24
N ALA A 119 5.69 -15.57 9.52
CA ALA A 119 6.92 -14.90 9.92
C ALA A 119 8.16 -15.53 9.26
N ARG A 120 8.26 -16.87 9.28
CA ARG A 120 9.36 -17.60 8.64
C ARG A 120 9.37 -17.39 7.13
N ALA A 121 8.21 -17.53 6.49
CA ALA A 121 8.07 -17.39 5.04
C ALA A 121 8.41 -15.98 4.55
N VAL A 122 7.90 -14.95 5.22
CA VAL A 122 8.13 -13.54 4.86
C VAL A 122 9.57 -13.12 5.13
N VAL A 123 10.19 -13.57 6.23
CA VAL A 123 11.62 -13.32 6.49
C VAL A 123 12.48 -13.96 5.40
N THR A 124 12.23 -15.22 5.08
CA THR A 124 12.99 -15.94 4.03
C THR A 124 12.82 -15.25 2.68
N LEU A 125 11.58 -14.91 2.34
CA LEU A 125 11.27 -14.18 1.11
C LEU A 125 11.99 -12.83 1.05
N GLY A 126 11.95 -12.04 2.13
CA GLY A 126 12.60 -10.74 2.20
C GLY A 126 14.12 -10.84 2.02
N LEU A 127 14.76 -11.84 2.62
CA LEU A 127 16.18 -12.12 2.44
C LEU A 127 16.52 -12.50 1.00
N VAL A 128 15.76 -13.42 0.40
CA VAL A 128 15.94 -13.85 -1.00
C VAL A 128 15.74 -12.66 -1.93
N TYR A 129 14.70 -11.87 -1.72
CA TYR A 129 14.38 -10.69 -2.53
C TYR A 129 15.48 -9.62 -2.41
N ALA A 130 15.95 -9.32 -1.20
CA ALA A 130 17.02 -8.35 -0.98
C ALA A 130 18.35 -8.80 -1.60
N ALA A 131 18.72 -10.08 -1.43
CA ALA A 131 19.94 -10.63 -2.02
C ALA A 131 19.88 -10.60 -3.55
N PHE A 132 18.75 -11.02 -4.12
CA PHE A 132 18.54 -10.99 -5.56
C PHE A 132 18.60 -9.56 -6.11
N ALA A 133 17.98 -8.59 -5.43
CA ALA A 133 18.03 -7.18 -5.78
C ALA A 133 19.44 -6.57 -5.69
N ALA A 134 20.26 -7.00 -4.72
CA ALA A 134 21.62 -6.51 -4.60
C ALA A 134 22.56 -7.05 -5.70
N LEU A 135 22.37 -8.32 -6.08
CA LEU A 135 23.31 -9.07 -6.93
C LEU A 135 22.96 -9.06 -8.43
N THR A 136 21.71 -8.78 -8.79
CA THR A 136 21.26 -8.83 -10.19
C THR A 136 21.63 -7.53 -10.94
N PRO A 137 22.07 -7.60 -12.22
CA PRO A 137 22.26 -6.40 -13.05
C PRO A 137 20.97 -5.61 -13.27
N ALA A 138 21.06 -4.27 -13.28
CA ALA A 138 19.91 -3.36 -13.40
C ALA A 138 18.96 -3.65 -14.58
N PRO A 139 19.43 -4.00 -15.80
CA PRO A 139 18.55 -4.28 -16.94
C PRO A 139 17.60 -5.48 -16.74
N LEU A 140 17.99 -6.45 -15.91
CA LEU A 140 17.16 -7.62 -15.57
C LEU A 140 16.23 -7.33 -14.38
N LEU A 141 16.64 -6.42 -13.49
CA LEU A 141 15.92 -6.03 -12.29
C LEU A 141 14.61 -5.28 -12.59
N VAL A 142 14.65 -4.31 -13.50
CA VAL A 142 13.56 -3.33 -13.67
C VAL A 142 12.25 -3.91 -14.24
N PRO A 143 12.24 -4.67 -15.35
CA PRO A 143 10.98 -5.11 -15.96
C PRO A 143 10.33 -6.33 -15.27
N TRP A 144 11.13 -7.23 -14.68
CA TRP A 144 10.62 -8.53 -14.25
C TRP A 144 10.65 -8.73 -12.73
N VAL A 145 11.55 -8.09 -11.98
CA VAL A 145 11.77 -8.46 -10.57
C VAL A 145 10.78 -7.76 -9.63
N LEU A 146 10.52 -6.47 -9.88
CA LEU A 146 9.65 -5.65 -9.04
C LEU A 146 8.16 -6.09 -9.08
N PRO A 147 7.52 -6.25 -10.25
CA PRO A 147 6.12 -6.68 -10.29
C PRO A 147 5.95 -8.20 -10.41
N VAL A 148 6.70 -8.86 -11.30
CA VAL A 148 6.48 -10.29 -11.63
C VAL A 148 7.23 -11.20 -10.65
N GLY A 149 8.48 -10.89 -10.32
CA GLY A 149 9.32 -11.67 -9.41
C GLY A 149 8.75 -11.69 -7.99
N MET A 150 8.36 -10.53 -7.47
CA MET A 150 7.67 -10.45 -6.17
C MET A 150 6.36 -11.25 -6.17
N LEU A 151 5.56 -11.17 -7.23
CA LEU A 151 4.30 -11.94 -7.33
C LEU A 151 4.55 -13.45 -7.40
N LEU A 152 5.54 -13.89 -8.21
CA LEU A 152 5.93 -15.29 -8.33
C LEU A 152 6.44 -15.87 -7.01
N LEU A 153 7.12 -15.07 -6.20
CA LEU A 153 7.60 -15.50 -4.89
C LEU A 153 6.50 -15.43 -3.81
N LEU A 154 5.61 -14.43 -3.86
CA LEU A 154 4.53 -14.27 -2.88
C LEU A 154 3.40 -15.27 -3.08
N LEU A 155 3.03 -15.60 -4.31
CA LEU A 155 1.86 -16.43 -4.60
C LEU A 155 1.95 -17.82 -3.92
N PRO A 156 3.06 -18.58 -4.01
CA PRO A 156 3.22 -19.85 -3.29
C PRO A 156 3.11 -19.68 -1.77
N VAL A 157 3.66 -18.60 -1.21
CA VAL A 157 3.57 -18.28 0.22
C VAL A 157 2.12 -18.05 0.62
N LEU A 158 1.38 -17.23 -0.12
CA LEU A 158 -0.03 -16.95 0.13
C LEU A 158 -0.90 -18.21 0.05
N VAL A 159 -0.67 -19.06 -0.96
CA VAL A 159 -1.37 -20.34 -1.12
C VAL A 159 -1.04 -21.29 0.02
N SER A 160 0.24 -21.40 0.41
CA SER A 160 0.69 -22.25 1.53
C SER A 160 0.04 -21.82 2.84
N LEU A 161 0.06 -20.52 3.16
CA LEU A 161 -0.55 -19.97 4.37
C LEU A 161 -2.06 -20.13 4.38
N HIS A 162 -2.74 -20.01 3.23
CA HIS A 162 -4.17 -20.30 3.14
C HIS A 162 -4.51 -21.77 3.40
N ARG A 163 -3.70 -22.69 2.87
CA ARG A 163 -3.87 -24.13 3.11
C ARG A 163 -3.60 -24.50 4.56
N LEU A 164 -2.53 -23.95 5.15
CA LEU A 164 -2.21 -24.12 6.56
C LEU A 164 -3.34 -23.61 7.44
N SER A 165 -3.80 -22.38 7.21
CA SER A 165 -4.84 -21.79 8.04
C SER A 165 -6.14 -22.59 7.97
N TYR A 166 -6.48 -23.14 6.80
CA TYR A 166 -7.63 -24.02 6.64
C TYR A 166 -7.47 -25.34 7.42
N ARG A 167 -6.31 -25.98 7.33
CA ARG A 167 -6.00 -27.23 8.06
C ARG A 167 -6.10 -27.04 9.57
N GLU A 168 -5.48 -25.97 10.09
CA GLU A 168 -5.52 -25.66 11.53
C GLU A 168 -6.92 -25.27 12.01
N TYR A 169 -7.71 -24.61 11.16
CA TYR A 169 -9.12 -24.33 11.46
C TYR A 169 -9.97 -25.61 11.55
N LEU A 170 -9.73 -26.60 10.66
CA LEU A 170 -10.43 -27.88 10.73
C LEU A 170 -10.01 -28.71 11.94
N ALA A 171 -8.73 -28.62 12.33
CA ALA A 171 -8.17 -29.31 13.49
C ALA A 171 -8.53 -28.65 14.83
N ASP A 172 -9.09 -27.44 14.83
CA ASP A 172 -9.59 -26.77 16.02
C ASP A 172 -11.00 -27.29 16.38
N PRO A 173 -11.17 -28.01 17.49
CA PRO A 173 -12.48 -28.49 17.92
C PRO A 173 -13.38 -27.37 18.46
N GLU A 174 -12.80 -26.33 19.06
CA GLU A 174 -13.54 -25.25 19.71
C GLU A 174 -13.93 -24.15 18.71
N ARG A 175 -13.12 -23.97 17.65
CA ARG A 175 -13.31 -22.96 16.58
C ARG A 175 -13.61 -21.57 17.13
N ARG A 176 -12.92 -21.18 18.21
CA ARG A 176 -13.08 -19.87 18.84
C ARG A 176 -12.64 -18.77 17.88
N PRO A 177 -13.52 -17.84 17.47
CA PRO A 177 -13.14 -16.79 16.53
C PRO A 177 -12.00 -15.92 17.06
N ALA A 178 -10.97 -15.72 16.26
CA ALA A 178 -9.82 -14.91 16.63
C ALA A 178 -10.20 -13.41 16.75
N VAL A 179 -11.21 -12.96 16.00
CA VAL A 179 -11.73 -11.60 16.05
C VAL A 179 -13.25 -11.58 16.19
N ALA A 180 -13.79 -10.62 16.95
CA ALA A 180 -15.23 -10.51 17.09
C ALA A 180 -15.90 -10.16 15.76
N GLY A 181 -17.09 -10.71 15.56
CA GLY A 181 -17.84 -10.51 14.33
C GLY A 181 -17.28 -11.27 13.11
N ALA A 182 -16.27 -12.13 13.29
CA ALA A 182 -15.86 -13.07 12.24
C ALA A 182 -16.98 -14.07 11.97
N ARG A 183 -17.35 -14.22 10.69
CA ARG A 183 -18.40 -15.12 10.24
C ARG A 183 -17.92 -15.96 9.07
N ARG A 184 -18.34 -17.22 9.04
CA ARG A 184 -18.04 -18.14 7.93
C ARG A 184 -18.65 -17.65 6.62
N HIS A 185 -19.85 -17.09 6.70
CA HIS A 185 -20.59 -16.51 5.59
C HIS A 185 -20.91 -15.05 5.90
N LEU A 186 -20.37 -14.15 5.08
CA LEU A 186 -20.74 -12.74 5.11
C LEU A 186 -22.01 -12.54 4.25
N PRO A 187 -22.88 -11.58 4.62
CA PRO A 187 -24.02 -11.21 3.79
C PRO A 187 -23.54 -10.65 2.44
N ALA A 188 -24.47 -10.48 1.49
CA ALA A 188 -24.19 -9.82 0.22
C ALA A 188 -23.55 -8.43 0.41
N LEU A 189 -22.91 -7.92 -0.63
CA LEU A 189 -22.32 -6.56 -0.61
C LEU A 189 -23.41 -5.55 -0.28
N SER A 190 -23.14 -4.69 0.70
CA SER A 190 -24.03 -3.57 1.04
C SER A 190 -24.05 -2.53 -0.08
N GLY A 191 -25.05 -1.62 -0.07
CA GLY A 191 -25.11 -0.49 -1.01
C GLY A 191 -23.79 0.29 -1.08
N PRO A 192 -23.22 0.73 0.06
CA PRO A 192 -21.91 1.39 0.11
C PRO A 192 -20.77 0.58 -0.50
N GLU A 193 -20.69 -0.72 -0.20
CA GLU A 193 -19.63 -1.59 -0.75
C GLU A 193 -19.76 -1.73 -2.27
N ARG A 194 -20.99 -1.79 -2.81
CA ARG A 194 -21.21 -1.82 -4.27
C ARG A 194 -20.79 -0.50 -4.93
N VAL A 195 -21.04 0.64 -4.29
CA VAL A 195 -20.57 1.95 -4.79
C VAL A 195 -19.05 2.00 -4.81
N LEU A 196 -18.38 1.61 -3.71
CA LEU A 196 -16.91 1.60 -3.63
C LEU A 196 -16.29 0.64 -4.65
N LEU A 197 -16.86 -0.55 -4.83
CA LEU A 197 -16.46 -1.48 -5.90
C LEU A 197 -16.65 -0.85 -7.28
N GLY A 198 -17.78 -0.18 -7.51
CA GLY A 198 -18.06 0.54 -8.75
C GLY A 198 -17.01 1.62 -9.04
N VAL A 199 -16.55 2.35 -8.02
CA VAL A 199 -15.45 3.32 -8.16
C VAL A 199 -14.11 2.63 -8.43
N ALA A 200 -13.81 1.56 -7.69
CA ALA A 200 -12.56 0.79 -7.83
C ALA A 200 -12.38 0.16 -9.22
N VAL A 201 -13.47 -0.19 -9.90
CA VAL A 201 -13.47 -0.69 -11.28
C VAL A 201 -13.61 0.46 -12.28
N GLY A 202 -14.54 1.38 -12.04
CA GLY A 202 -14.94 2.42 -12.96
C GLY A 202 -13.82 3.43 -13.25
N MET A 203 -13.01 3.80 -12.26
CA MET A 203 -11.90 4.74 -12.46
C MET A 203 -10.79 4.16 -13.36
N PRO A 204 -10.22 2.96 -13.09
CA PRO A 204 -9.28 2.33 -14.01
C PRO A 204 -9.89 2.02 -15.38
N LEU A 205 -11.17 1.64 -15.46
CA LEU A 205 -11.85 1.38 -16.72
C LEU A 205 -11.99 2.65 -17.56
N LEU A 206 -12.38 3.77 -16.95
CA LEU A 206 -12.47 5.07 -17.62
C LEU A 206 -11.09 5.52 -18.11
N SER A 207 -10.06 5.32 -17.29
CA SER A 207 -8.66 5.55 -17.68
C SER A 207 -8.27 4.69 -18.88
N LEU A 208 -8.59 3.39 -18.86
CA LEU A 208 -8.33 2.48 -19.97
C LEU A 208 -8.98 2.95 -21.27
N VAL A 209 -10.27 3.30 -21.21
CA VAL A 209 -11.02 3.83 -22.35
C VAL A 209 -10.39 5.13 -22.85
N GLY A 210 -10.04 6.06 -21.95
CA GLY A 210 -9.37 7.30 -22.31
C GLY A 210 -8.04 7.09 -23.03
N VAL A 211 -7.21 6.16 -22.54
CA VAL A 211 -5.95 5.78 -23.20
C VAL A 211 -6.23 5.18 -24.57
N LEU A 212 -7.15 4.21 -24.68
CA LEU A 212 -7.50 3.57 -25.96
C LEU A 212 -7.97 4.58 -27.01
N LEU A 213 -8.76 5.58 -26.60
CA LEU A 213 -9.21 6.67 -27.48
C LEU A 213 -8.07 7.61 -27.89
N ALA A 214 -7.05 7.79 -27.04
CA ALA A 214 -5.89 8.63 -27.32
C ALA A 214 -4.78 7.91 -28.11
N LEU A 215 -4.68 6.57 -28.07
CA LEU A 215 -3.62 5.81 -28.74
C LEU A 215 -3.40 6.18 -30.23
N PRO A 216 -4.45 6.43 -31.05
CA PRO A 216 -4.26 6.78 -32.46
C PRO A 216 -3.59 8.14 -32.67
N SER A 217 -3.75 9.09 -31.75
CA SER A 217 -3.19 10.44 -31.86
C SER A 217 -1.82 10.59 -31.20
N LEU A 218 -1.38 9.58 -30.44
CA LEU A 218 -0.08 9.59 -29.77
C LEU A 218 1.06 9.14 -30.71
N PRO A 219 2.26 9.75 -30.57
CA PRO A 219 3.44 9.32 -31.29
C PRO A 219 3.83 7.89 -30.90
N GLU A 220 4.57 7.19 -31.77
CA GLU A 220 4.98 5.80 -31.51
C GLU A 220 5.77 5.65 -30.20
N GLN A 221 6.61 6.64 -29.88
CA GLN A 221 7.31 6.71 -28.60
C GLN A 221 6.79 7.85 -27.75
N VAL A 222 6.51 7.55 -26.49
CA VAL A 222 5.99 8.48 -25.50
C VAL A 222 6.80 8.42 -24.21
N PRO A 223 6.83 9.50 -23.40
CA PRO A 223 7.43 9.45 -22.08
C PRO A 223 6.62 8.53 -21.15
N LEU A 224 7.30 7.59 -20.50
CA LEU A 224 6.70 6.57 -19.61
C LEU A 224 7.20 6.68 -18.17
N HIS A 225 8.31 7.37 -17.94
CA HIS A 225 8.83 7.69 -16.62
C HIS A 225 9.39 9.12 -16.65
N PHE A 226 9.30 9.78 -15.49
CA PHE A 226 9.78 11.13 -15.28
C PHE A 226 10.69 11.15 -14.06
N ASN A 227 11.80 11.86 -14.17
CA ASN A 227 12.69 12.10 -13.05
C ASN A 227 12.06 13.10 -12.04
N ALA A 228 12.76 13.38 -10.95
CA ALA A 228 12.27 14.31 -9.92
C ALA A 228 12.13 15.77 -10.41
N ALA A 229 12.83 16.15 -11.47
CA ALA A 229 12.68 17.46 -12.12
C ALA A 229 11.45 17.52 -13.05
N GLY A 230 10.66 16.43 -13.13
CA GLY A 230 9.52 16.33 -14.03
C GLY A 230 9.93 16.16 -15.50
N GLU A 231 11.20 15.88 -15.78
CA GLU A 231 11.70 15.62 -17.12
C GLU A 231 11.59 14.15 -17.45
N ALA A 232 11.23 13.82 -18.69
CA ALA A 232 11.13 12.44 -19.13
C ALA A 232 12.52 11.79 -19.20
N ASP A 233 12.72 10.70 -18.46
CA ASP A 233 13.98 9.93 -18.39
C ASP A 233 13.81 8.49 -18.93
N ARG A 234 12.58 8.04 -19.17
CA ARG A 234 12.27 6.80 -19.91
C ARG A 234 11.21 7.04 -20.96
N PHE A 235 11.51 6.65 -22.19
CA PHE A 235 10.57 6.60 -23.30
C PHE A 235 10.28 5.15 -23.68
N GLY A 236 9.12 4.91 -24.27
CA GLY A 236 8.77 3.60 -24.81
C GLY A 236 7.51 3.65 -25.67
N PRO A 237 7.07 2.50 -26.21
CA PRO A 237 5.91 2.42 -27.09
C PRO A 237 4.63 2.93 -26.40
N LYS A 238 3.81 3.67 -27.15
CA LYS A 238 2.52 4.21 -26.68
C LYS A 238 1.57 3.17 -26.07
N THR A 239 1.70 1.90 -26.47
CA THR A 239 0.92 0.79 -25.91
C THR A 239 1.27 0.47 -24.45
N GLU A 240 2.47 0.82 -23.96
CA GLU A 240 2.83 0.64 -22.55
C GLU A 240 1.95 1.48 -21.62
N LEU A 241 1.29 2.54 -22.11
CA LEU A 241 0.32 3.33 -21.34
C LEU A 241 -0.89 2.51 -20.86
N LEU A 242 -1.19 1.39 -21.52
CA LEU A 242 -2.24 0.46 -21.11
C LEU A 242 -1.90 -0.27 -19.80
N THR A 243 -0.62 -0.34 -19.44
CA THR A 243 -0.14 -1.10 -18.28
C THR A 243 -0.75 -0.60 -16.97
N LEU A 244 -0.76 0.71 -16.75
CA LEU A 244 -1.27 1.33 -15.53
C LEU A 244 -2.78 1.07 -15.32
N PRO A 245 -3.68 1.38 -16.26
CA PRO A 245 -5.10 1.10 -16.06
C PRO A 245 -5.40 -0.39 -15.96
N LEU A 246 -4.69 -1.25 -16.72
CA LEU A 246 -4.79 -2.71 -16.58
C LEU A 246 -4.30 -3.19 -15.21
N LEU A 247 -3.23 -2.60 -14.68
CA LEU A 247 -2.76 -2.86 -13.32
C LEU A 247 -3.81 -2.44 -12.29
N GLY A 248 -4.45 -1.28 -12.46
CA GLY A 248 -5.55 -0.84 -11.60
C GLY A 248 -6.71 -1.85 -11.58
N LEU A 249 -7.14 -2.34 -12.75
CA LEU A 249 -8.16 -3.39 -12.86
C LEU A 249 -7.68 -4.72 -12.24
N GLY A 250 -6.44 -5.12 -12.50
CA GLY A 250 -5.82 -6.33 -11.96
C GLY A 250 -5.72 -6.30 -10.44
N LEU A 251 -5.34 -5.16 -9.86
CA LEU A 251 -5.31 -4.95 -8.41
C LEU A 251 -6.72 -5.01 -7.81
N THR A 252 -7.72 -4.39 -8.44
CA THR A 252 -9.11 -4.50 -8.00
C THR A 252 -9.62 -5.94 -8.08
N ALA A 253 -9.28 -6.68 -9.14
CA ALA A 253 -9.60 -8.10 -9.28
C ALA A 253 -8.90 -8.97 -8.21
N LEU A 254 -7.62 -8.69 -7.94
CA LEU A 254 -6.85 -9.35 -6.88
C LEU A 254 -7.46 -9.10 -5.50
N LEU A 255 -7.82 -7.85 -5.19
CA LEU A 255 -8.47 -7.50 -3.93
C LEU A 255 -9.88 -8.08 -3.81
N TRP A 256 -10.59 -8.21 -4.93
CA TRP A 256 -11.86 -8.93 -4.98
C TRP A 256 -11.68 -10.41 -4.67
N ALA A 257 -10.72 -11.08 -5.31
CA ALA A 257 -10.39 -12.47 -5.03
C ALA A 257 -9.96 -12.63 -3.56
N SER A 258 -9.05 -11.78 -3.07
CA SER A 258 -8.60 -11.81 -1.68
C SER A 258 -9.74 -11.55 -0.70
N SER A 259 -10.74 -10.73 -1.04
CA SER A 259 -11.92 -10.52 -0.18
C SER A 259 -12.76 -11.79 -0.02
N ARG A 260 -12.75 -12.71 -1.00
CA ARG A 260 -13.44 -14.01 -0.89
C ARG A 260 -12.70 -15.00 0.00
N PHE A 261 -11.37 -14.95 0.02
CA PHE A 261 -10.53 -15.88 0.77
C PHE A 261 -10.06 -15.35 2.13
N GLY A 262 -10.00 -14.04 2.29
CA GLY A 262 -9.38 -13.34 3.41
C GLY A 262 -10.35 -12.62 4.34
N SER A 263 -11.53 -12.21 3.85
CA SER A 263 -12.48 -11.46 4.67
C SER A 263 -13.38 -12.37 5.50
N ALA A 264 -13.29 -12.26 6.82
CA ALA A 264 -14.24 -12.88 7.75
C ALA A 264 -15.16 -11.86 8.45
N THR A 265 -14.86 -10.56 8.36
CA THR A 265 -15.67 -9.49 8.97
C THR A 265 -16.13 -8.48 7.93
N LEU A 266 -17.28 -7.84 8.19
CA LEU A 266 -17.79 -6.75 7.35
C LEU A 266 -16.82 -5.57 7.32
N ALA A 267 -16.17 -5.28 8.44
CA ALA A 267 -15.21 -4.20 8.56
C ALA A 267 -14.00 -4.39 7.64
N GLN A 268 -13.40 -5.59 7.66
CA GLN A 268 -12.27 -5.92 6.79
C GLN A 268 -12.66 -5.84 5.31
N ARG A 269 -13.84 -6.36 4.94
CA ARG A 269 -14.33 -6.31 3.55
C ARG A 269 -14.57 -4.87 3.09
N HIS A 270 -15.25 -4.06 3.91
CA HIS A 270 -15.50 -2.66 3.61
C HIS A 270 -14.20 -1.89 3.40
N VAL A 271 -13.22 -2.05 4.30
CA VAL A 271 -11.92 -1.37 4.16
C VAL A 271 -11.16 -1.88 2.93
N THR A 272 -11.25 -3.16 2.60
CA THR A 272 -10.68 -3.70 1.34
C THR A 272 -11.22 -2.95 0.12
N TRP A 273 -12.53 -2.65 0.11
CA TRP A 273 -13.13 -1.88 -0.98
C TRP A 273 -12.75 -0.40 -0.99
N VAL A 274 -12.59 0.22 0.17
CA VAL A 274 -12.04 1.58 0.25
C VAL A 274 -10.61 1.61 -0.30
N MET A 275 -9.77 0.65 0.08
CA MET A 275 -8.40 0.54 -0.44
C MET A 275 -8.36 0.31 -1.96
N ALA A 276 -9.23 -0.56 -2.47
CA ALA A 276 -9.35 -0.79 -3.92
C ALA A 276 -9.77 0.49 -4.66
N ALA A 277 -10.74 1.24 -4.12
CA ALA A 277 -11.19 2.51 -4.70
C ALA A 277 -10.07 3.57 -4.67
N LEU A 278 -9.29 3.64 -3.58
CA LEU A 278 -8.14 4.54 -3.48
C LEU A 278 -7.04 4.17 -4.48
N GLY A 279 -6.76 2.87 -4.65
CA GLY A 279 -5.82 2.38 -5.67
C GLY A 279 -6.26 2.74 -7.08
N GLY A 280 -7.55 2.55 -7.39
CA GLY A 280 -8.12 2.95 -8.68
C GLY A 280 -8.04 4.46 -8.92
N ALA A 281 -8.36 5.27 -7.90
CA ALA A 281 -8.25 6.72 -7.94
C ALA A 281 -6.81 7.21 -8.13
N PHE A 282 -5.84 6.53 -7.51
CA PHE A 282 -4.43 6.85 -7.64
C PHE A 282 -3.91 6.57 -9.05
N VAL A 283 -4.24 5.40 -9.61
CA VAL A 283 -3.70 4.93 -10.89
C VAL A 283 -4.38 5.57 -12.10
N ALA A 284 -5.68 5.87 -12.01
CA ALA A 284 -6.49 6.31 -13.16
C ALA A 284 -5.96 7.55 -13.92
N PRO A 285 -5.47 8.63 -13.28
CA PRO A 285 -5.01 9.81 -14.02
C PRO A 285 -3.55 9.72 -14.49
N LEU A 286 -2.75 8.78 -13.97
CA LEU A 286 -1.31 8.69 -14.29
C LEU A 286 -1.00 8.50 -15.79
N PRO A 287 -1.77 7.70 -16.56
CA PRO A 287 -1.57 7.57 -18.00
C PRO A 287 -1.83 8.83 -18.82
N LEU A 288 -2.33 9.92 -18.21
CA LEU A 288 -2.50 11.22 -18.88
C LEU A 288 -1.23 12.08 -18.77
N GLY A 289 -0.25 11.67 -17.94
CA GLY A 289 0.97 12.43 -17.66
C GLY A 289 1.93 12.52 -18.84
N VAL A 290 1.68 11.70 -19.86
CA VAL A 290 2.37 11.61 -21.16
C VAL A 290 2.41 12.95 -21.90
N THR A 291 1.50 13.85 -21.55
CA THR A 291 1.43 15.23 -22.04
C THR A 291 2.55 16.14 -21.50
N GLY A 292 3.43 15.63 -20.63
CA GLY A 292 4.51 16.39 -19.99
C GLY A 292 4.10 17.09 -18.69
N ALA A 293 2.84 16.94 -18.26
CA ALA A 293 2.29 17.56 -17.07
C ALA A 293 2.17 16.56 -15.89
N MET A 294 3.27 15.88 -15.54
CA MET A 294 3.23 14.81 -14.52
C MET A 294 2.69 15.30 -13.17
N HIS A 295 3.06 16.51 -12.74
CA HIS A 295 2.55 17.14 -11.51
C HIS A 295 1.01 17.27 -11.50
N VAL A 296 0.40 17.56 -12.65
CA VAL A 296 -1.05 17.65 -12.80
C VAL A 296 -1.68 16.29 -12.57
N THR A 297 -1.14 15.23 -13.19
CA THR A 297 -1.69 13.88 -13.03
C THR A 297 -1.48 13.31 -11.63
N LEU A 298 -0.34 13.59 -11.02
CA LEU A 298 -0.07 13.17 -9.64
C LEU A 298 -0.97 13.91 -8.66
N GLY A 299 -1.17 15.22 -8.78
CA GLY A 299 -2.12 15.89 -7.90
C GLY A 299 -3.57 15.52 -8.22
N ALA A 300 -3.93 15.24 -9.47
CA ALA A 300 -5.25 14.70 -9.82
C ALA A 300 -5.49 13.35 -9.12
N ALA A 301 -4.48 12.48 -9.05
CA ALA A 301 -4.53 11.23 -8.28
C ALA A 301 -4.88 11.49 -6.80
N HIS A 302 -4.25 12.51 -6.18
CA HIS A 302 -4.52 12.88 -4.79
C HIS A 302 -5.90 13.50 -4.58
N VAL A 303 -6.35 14.36 -5.49
CA VAL A 303 -7.73 14.88 -5.48
C VAL A 303 -8.73 13.74 -5.55
N LEU A 304 -8.54 12.79 -6.46
CA LEU A 304 -9.42 11.64 -6.60
C LEU A 304 -9.39 10.74 -5.36
N MET A 305 -8.21 10.50 -4.77
CA MET A 305 -8.10 9.75 -3.52
C MET A 305 -8.83 10.44 -2.36
N LEU A 306 -8.69 11.76 -2.22
CA LEU A 306 -9.42 12.55 -1.21
C LEU A 306 -10.93 12.53 -1.47
N ALA A 307 -11.36 12.58 -2.73
CA ALA A 307 -12.77 12.45 -3.11
C ALA A 307 -13.31 11.05 -2.77
N VAL A 308 -12.53 9.99 -2.99
CA VAL A 308 -12.87 8.62 -2.58
C VAL A 308 -12.99 8.51 -1.06
N LEU A 309 -12.07 9.11 -0.29
CA LEU A 309 -12.18 9.16 1.18
C LEU A 309 -13.44 9.92 1.61
N ALA A 310 -13.71 11.07 0.99
CA ALA A 310 -14.90 11.85 1.27
C ALA A 310 -16.19 11.04 1.02
N LEU A 311 -16.25 10.33 -0.10
CA LEU A 311 -17.35 9.43 -0.44
C LEU A 311 -17.47 8.29 0.57
N ALA A 312 -16.37 7.59 0.85
CA ALA A 312 -16.35 6.47 1.79
C ALA A 312 -16.85 6.89 3.18
N PHE A 313 -16.44 8.06 3.67
CA PHE A 313 -16.86 8.60 4.96
C PHE A 313 -18.28 9.17 4.95
N ALA A 314 -18.79 9.61 3.80
CA ALA A 314 -20.19 10.03 3.64
C ALA A 314 -21.16 8.86 3.62
N LEU A 315 -20.71 7.69 3.16
CA LEU A 315 -21.47 6.45 3.16
C LEU A 315 -21.47 5.79 4.56
N PRO A 316 -22.50 4.98 4.89
CA PRO A 316 -22.49 4.13 6.07
C PRO A 316 -21.28 3.19 6.08
N GLY A 317 -20.48 3.25 7.15
CA GLY A 317 -19.35 2.35 7.39
C GLY A 317 -19.77 0.98 7.90
N PRO A 318 -18.81 0.16 8.37
CA PRO A 318 -19.08 -1.19 8.87
C PRO A 318 -20.01 -1.26 10.09
N ASP A 319 -20.03 -0.20 10.89
CA ASP A 319 -20.90 -0.01 12.06
C ASP A 319 -22.26 0.60 11.71
N GLY A 320 -22.53 0.80 10.41
CA GLY A 320 -23.74 1.45 9.90
C GLY A 320 -23.76 2.97 10.05
N ARG A 321 -22.72 3.57 10.65
CA ARG A 321 -22.66 5.02 10.91
C ARG A 321 -21.85 5.75 9.84
N ARG A 322 -22.25 6.99 9.54
CA ARG A 322 -21.52 7.89 8.64
C ARG A 322 -20.49 8.71 9.42
N ARG A 323 -19.42 9.13 8.76
CA ARG A 323 -18.33 9.96 9.32
C ARG A 323 -18.33 11.34 8.67
N VAL A 324 -19.46 12.05 8.79
CA VAL A 324 -19.75 13.30 8.03
C VAL A 324 -18.67 14.38 8.21
N ARG A 325 -18.10 14.54 9.41
CA ARG A 325 -17.01 15.50 9.64
C ARG A 325 -15.77 15.16 8.81
N ALA A 326 -15.33 13.90 8.87
CA ALA A 326 -14.19 13.43 8.07
C ALA A 326 -14.48 13.54 6.56
N ALA A 327 -15.71 13.24 6.14
CA ALA A 327 -16.13 13.41 4.75
C ALA A 327 -16.00 14.86 4.27
N ARG A 328 -16.47 15.83 5.07
CA ARG A 328 -16.34 17.27 4.76
C ARG A 328 -14.90 17.74 4.72
N VAL A 329 -14.05 17.26 5.65
CA VAL A 329 -12.61 17.58 5.65
C VAL A 329 -11.93 17.06 4.39
N CYS A 330 -12.12 15.78 4.05
CA CYS A 330 -11.54 15.20 2.83
C CYS A 330 -12.06 15.90 1.56
N GLY A 331 -13.36 16.21 1.48
CA GLY A 331 -13.95 16.93 0.35
C GLY A 331 -13.44 18.37 0.23
N GLY A 332 -13.31 19.07 1.36
CA GLY A 332 -12.72 20.42 1.39
C GLY A 332 -11.26 20.42 0.96
N LEU A 333 -10.46 19.48 1.45
CA LEU A 333 -9.06 19.32 1.02
C LEU A 333 -8.96 18.99 -0.46
N ALA A 334 -9.84 18.13 -1.00
CA ALA A 334 -9.88 17.82 -2.43
C ALA A 334 -10.13 19.09 -3.25
N LEU A 335 -11.11 19.91 -2.86
CA LEU A 335 -11.43 21.18 -3.54
C LEU A 335 -10.29 22.21 -3.44
N LEU A 336 -9.63 22.30 -2.29
CA LEU A 336 -8.49 23.20 -2.08
C LEU A 336 -7.26 22.81 -2.91
N LEU A 337 -7.10 21.51 -3.22
CA LEU A 337 -5.97 21.03 -4.02
C LEU A 337 -6.16 21.28 -5.54
N VAL A 338 -7.39 21.50 -6.01
CA VAL A 338 -7.68 21.74 -7.44
C VAL A 338 -7.06 23.05 -7.95
N PRO A 339 -7.18 24.21 -7.27
CA PRO A 339 -6.47 25.43 -7.68
C PRO A 339 -4.94 25.24 -7.65
N LEU A 340 -4.42 24.52 -6.67
CA LEU A 340 -2.99 24.24 -6.54
C LEU A 340 -2.47 23.44 -7.77
N LEU A 341 -3.30 22.55 -8.33
CA LEU A 341 -3.00 21.79 -9.54
C LEU A 341 -2.94 22.62 -10.82
N VAL A 342 -3.79 23.63 -10.93
CA VAL A 342 -3.96 24.42 -12.17
C VAL A 342 -3.10 25.68 -12.16
N LEU A 343 -2.81 26.24 -10.98
CA LEU A 343 -2.19 27.54 -10.82
C LEU A 343 -0.70 27.47 -10.46
N LEU A 344 -0.16 26.30 -10.09
CA LEU A 344 1.27 26.19 -9.77
C LEU A 344 2.12 26.26 -11.04
N PRO A 345 3.14 27.14 -11.09
CA PRO A 345 4.11 27.13 -12.17
C PRO A 345 4.90 25.81 -12.17
N PRO A 346 5.39 25.33 -13.34
CA PRO A 346 6.06 24.04 -13.48
C PRO A 346 7.20 23.79 -12.48
N ARG A 347 7.98 24.82 -12.13
CA ARG A 347 9.08 24.75 -11.15
C ARG A 347 8.63 24.57 -9.70
N GLY A 348 7.44 25.04 -9.33
CA GLY A 348 6.85 24.80 -8.00
C GLY A 348 6.23 23.41 -7.89
N ALA A 349 6.02 22.75 -9.02
CA ALA A 349 5.34 21.47 -9.11
C ALA A 349 6.24 20.27 -8.72
N GLU A 350 7.55 20.44 -8.76
CA GLU A 350 8.55 19.44 -8.34
C GLU A 350 8.49 19.16 -6.82
N ALA A 351 8.54 20.22 -6.00
CA ALA A 351 8.46 20.12 -4.54
C ALA A 351 7.08 19.57 -4.10
N VAL A 352 6.03 19.95 -4.81
CA VAL A 352 4.67 19.49 -4.55
C VAL A 352 4.49 18.03 -4.96
N GLY A 353 5.09 17.58 -6.07
CA GLY A 353 5.05 16.18 -6.48
C GLY A 353 5.69 15.23 -5.47
N GLY A 354 6.86 15.61 -4.92
CA GLY A 354 7.52 14.85 -3.86
C GLY A 354 6.69 14.80 -2.56
N LEU A 355 6.09 15.94 -2.17
CA LEU A 355 5.21 16.00 -1.01
C LEU A 355 3.97 15.12 -1.19
N LEU A 356 3.35 15.19 -2.37
CA LEU A 356 2.18 14.40 -2.74
C LEU A 356 2.49 12.90 -2.66
N LEU A 357 3.62 12.43 -3.21
CA LEU A 357 4.00 11.01 -3.12
C LEU A 357 4.06 10.50 -1.66
N VAL A 358 4.58 11.33 -0.74
CA VAL A 358 4.67 11.00 0.70
C VAL A 358 3.30 11.06 1.37
N PHE A 359 2.49 12.08 1.08
CA PHE A 359 1.15 12.24 1.66
C PHE A 359 0.16 11.18 1.12
N GLY A 360 0.29 10.76 -0.13
CA GLY A 360 -0.54 9.72 -0.75
C GLY A 360 -0.49 8.40 0.01
N GLY A 361 0.71 7.99 0.48
CA GLY A 361 0.86 6.81 1.33
C GLY A 361 0.05 6.88 2.64
N LEU A 362 -0.03 8.07 3.24
CA LEU A 362 -0.80 8.28 4.48
C LEU A 362 -2.31 8.22 4.25
N LEU A 363 -2.81 8.57 3.05
CA LEU A 363 -4.22 8.48 2.72
C LEU A 363 -4.75 7.03 2.75
N PHE A 364 -3.91 6.04 2.44
CA PHE A 364 -4.27 4.62 2.58
C PHE A 364 -4.44 4.19 4.05
N LEU A 365 -3.84 4.90 4.99
CA LEU A 365 -3.98 4.59 6.43
C LEU A 365 -5.23 5.24 7.03
N ALA A 366 -5.73 6.34 6.47
CA ALA A 366 -6.84 7.11 7.05
C ALA A 366 -8.12 6.29 7.31
N PRO A 367 -8.59 5.41 6.41
CA PRO A 367 -9.77 4.57 6.67
C PRO A 367 -9.61 3.65 7.87
N MET A 368 -8.37 3.26 8.18
CA MET A 368 -8.08 2.34 9.29
C MET A 368 -8.42 2.98 10.64
N PHE A 369 -8.08 4.26 10.81
CA PHE A 369 -8.34 5.00 12.03
C PHE A 369 -9.78 5.53 12.10
N VAL A 370 -10.32 6.03 10.99
CA VAL A 370 -11.60 6.75 10.99
C VAL A 370 -12.82 5.82 11.11
N PHE A 371 -12.77 4.63 10.49
CA PHE A 371 -13.87 3.67 10.66
C PHE A 371 -13.86 2.99 12.03
N GLY A 372 -12.81 3.19 12.84
CA GLY A 372 -12.76 2.70 14.22
C GLY A 372 -12.98 1.19 14.31
N VAL A 373 -12.51 0.45 13.30
CA VAL A 373 -12.57 -1.01 13.31
C VAL A 373 -11.69 -1.43 14.49
N PRO A 374 -12.28 -1.98 15.57
CA PRO A 374 -11.54 -2.24 16.79
C PRO A 374 -10.34 -3.12 16.44
N MET A 375 -9.15 -2.62 16.73
CA MET A 375 -7.92 -3.32 16.40
C MET A 375 -7.85 -4.67 17.13
N ASN A 376 -8.48 -4.72 18.31
CA ASN A 376 -8.75 -5.93 19.07
C ASN A 376 -10.21 -5.94 19.50
N ALA A 377 -11.01 -6.87 18.96
CA ALA A 377 -12.31 -7.19 19.54
C ALA A 377 -12.30 -8.53 20.31
N GLY A 378 -11.12 -9.15 20.46
CA GLY A 378 -10.99 -10.53 20.93
C GLY A 378 -10.80 -10.76 22.43
N TRP A 379 -10.58 -9.72 23.26
CA TRP A 379 -10.22 -9.95 24.67
C TRP A 379 -10.95 -9.01 25.63
N ARG A 380 -12.28 -9.12 25.69
CA ARG A 380 -12.98 -8.67 26.90
C ARG A 380 -12.69 -9.68 28.00
N GLY A 381 -11.68 -9.37 28.80
CA GLY A 381 -11.48 -9.82 30.18
C GLY A 381 -11.55 -11.33 30.42
N ARG A 382 -10.38 -11.96 30.63
CA ARG A 382 -10.29 -12.76 31.86
C ARG A 382 -10.45 -11.78 33.02
N THR A 383 -11.63 -11.75 33.65
CA THR A 383 -11.60 -11.60 35.10
C THR A 383 -10.72 -12.74 35.60
N PRO A 384 -9.67 -12.48 36.40
CA PRO A 384 -9.04 -13.56 37.14
C PRO A 384 -10.17 -14.13 38.01
N GLU A 385 -10.62 -15.34 37.72
CA GLU A 385 -11.38 -16.10 38.71
C GLU A 385 -10.45 -16.22 39.92
N ALA A 386 -10.90 -15.61 41.02
CA ALA A 386 -10.25 -15.61 42.32
C ALA A 386 -10.51 -16.93 43.06
#